data_AF-A0A920CV76-F1
#
_entry.id   AF-A0A920CV76-F1
#
_cell.length_a   1.000
_cell.length_b   1.000
_cell.length_c   1.000
_cell.angle_alpha   90.00
_cell.angle_beta   90.00
_cell.angle_gamma   90.00
#
_symmetry.space_group_name_H-M   'P 1'
#
loop_
_entity.id
_entity.type
_entity.pdbx_description
1 polymer ?
#
loop_
_entity_poly.entity_id
_entity_poly.type
_entity_poly.pdbx_seq_one_letter_code
_entity_poly.pdbx_strand_id
1 'polypeptide(L)' 'MNDLIWRKLELKRMRWRLLNGRCQCDPEVLPAALDWLNGEIDRIEKEKQLLAG' A
#
# COMPACT_ATOMS: atom_id res chain seq x y z
N MET A 1 9.21 -14.63 -2.33
CA MET A 1 8.96 -14.19 -0.94
C MET A 1 9.55 -12.81 -0.65
N ASN A 2 10.80 -12.54 -1.06
CA ASN A 2 11.42 -11.20 -0.93
C ASN A 2 10.65 -10.11 -1.72
N ASP A 3 10.14 -10.42 -2.91
CA ASP A 3 9.49 -9.40 -3.76
C ASP A 3 8.17 -8.88 -3.17
N LEU A 4 7.39 -9.73 -2.48
CA LEU A 4 6.16 -9.31 -1.81
C LEU A 4 6.42 -8.40 -0.61
N ILE A 5 7.51 -8.65 0.13
CA ILE A 5 7.91 -7.80 1.26
C ILE A 5 8.31 -6.43 0.74
N TRP A 6 9.14 -6.37 -0.30
CA TRP A 6 9.53 -5.11 -0.93
C TRP A 6 8.33 -4.36 -1.48
N ARG A 7 7.45 -5.05 -2.22
CA ARG A 7 6.22 -4.45 -2.75
C ARG A 7 5.34 -3.86 -1.67
N LYS A 8 5.16 -4.55 -0.54
CA LYS A 8 4.40 -4.04 0.61
C LYS A 8 5.02 -2.77 1.19
N LEU A 9 6.34 -2.72 1.33
CA LEU A 9 7.04 -1.55 1.85
C LEU A 9 6.91 -0.35 0.91
N GLU A 10 6.97 -0.56 -0.41
CA GLU A 10 6.71 0.49 -1.40
C GLU A 10 5.30 1.07 -1.29
N LEU A 11 4.29 0.21 -1.17
CA LEU A 11 2.88 0.63 -1.01
C LEU A 11 2.69 1.43 0.28
N LYS A 12 3.26 0.96 1.41
CA LYS A 12 3.25 1.69 2.69
C LYS A 12 3.93 3.05 2.58
N ARG A 13 5.05 3.12 1.87
CA ARG A 13 5.77 4.37 1.61
C ARG A 13 4.93 5.33 0.75
N MET A 14 4.28 4.84 -0.30
CA MET A 14 3.40 5.66 -1.15
C MET A 14 2.23 6.23 -0.35
N ARG A 15 1.56 5.39 0.44
CA ARG A 15 0.47 5.80 1.34
C ARG A 15 0.92 6.88 2.32
N TRP A 16 2.08 6.69 2.96
CA TRP A 16 2.63 7.70 3.86
C TRP A 16 2.91 9.03 3.15
N ARG A 17 3.46 8.99 1.94
CA ARG A 17 3.75 10.22 1.18
C ARG A 17 2.47 10.98 0.85
N LEU A 18 1.40 10.29 0.46
CA LEU A 18 0.10 10.90 0.18
C LEU A 18 -0.51 11.54 1.44
N LEU A 19 -0.53 10.82 2.57
CA LEU A 19 -1.08 11.32 3.83
C LEU A 19 -0.33 12.55 4.39
N ASN A 20 0.95 12.69 4.09
CA ASN A 20 1.79 13.78 4.60
C ASN A 20 2.04 14.89 3.57
N GLY A 21 1.35 14.90 2.43
CA GLY A 21 1.55 15.90 1.37
C GLY A 21 2.96 15.87 0.75
N ARG A 22 3.65 14.72 0.83
CA ARG A 22 4.99 14.48 0.23
C ARG A 22 4.89 13.88 -1.18
N CYS A 23 3.70 13.88 -1.74
CA CYS A 23 3.37 13.47 -3.10
C CYS A 23 2.23 14.36 -3.60
N GLN A 24 2.33 14.85 -4.83
CA GLN A 24 1.25 15.57 -5.46
C GLN A 24 0.20 14.56 -5.93
N CYS A 25 -1.04 14.76 -5.51
CA CYS A 25 -2.18 13.94 -5.88
C CYS A 25 -3.39 14.86 -5.94
N ASP A 26 -4.27 14.60 -6.90
CA ASP A 26 -5.54 15.29 -7.00
C ASP A 26 -6.37 15.01 -5.74
N PRO A 27 -6.87 16.03 -5.01
CA PRO A 27 -7.71 15.84 -3.83
C PRO A 27 -8.96 14.98 -4.09
N GLU A 28 -9.52 14.99 -5.30
CA GLU A 28 -10.69 14.18 -5.66
C GLU A 28 -10.33 12.70 -5.81
N VAL A 29 -9.10 12.40 -6.22
CA VAL A 29 -8.60 11.03 -6.43
C VAL A 29 -7.92 10.48 -5.18
N LEU A 30 -7.44 11.35 -4.28
CA LEU A 30 -6.71 10.98 -3.07
C LEU A 30 -7.45 9.92 -2.22
N PRO A 31 -8.77 10.02 -1.95
CA PRO A 31 -9.48 8.99 -1.20
C PRO A 31 -9.41 7.63 -1.88
N ALA A 32 -9.71 7.56 -3.18
CA ALA A 32 -9.68 6.31 -3.95
C ALA A 32 -8.27 5.71 -4.03
N ALA A 33 -7.24 6.56 -4.17
CA ALA A 33 -5.85 6.14 -4.17
C ALA A 33 -5.42 5.54 -2.82
N LEU A 34 -5.84 6.15 -1.70
CA LEU A 34 -5.57 5.63 -0.37
C LEU A 34 -6.29 4.29 -0.12
N ASP A 35 -7.55 4.17 -0.54
CA ASP A 35 -8.32 2.93 -0.42
C ASP A 35 -7.69 1.79 -1.22
N TRP A 36 -7.28 2.06 -2.46
CA TRP A 36 -6.57 1.08 -3.28
C TRP A 36 -5.25 0.64 -2.62
N LEU A 37 -4.47 1.58 -2.09
CA LEU A 37 -3.22 1.27 -1.39
C LEU A 37 -3.45 0.40 -0.14
N ASN A 38 -4.51 0.68 0.62
CA ASN A 38 -4.87 -0.15 1.77
C ASN A 38 -5.24 -1.57 1.33
N GLY A 39 -6.08 -1.71 0.30
CA GLY A 39 -6.49 -3.01 -0.24
C GLY A 39 -5.31 -3.87 -0.71
N GLU A 40 -4.34 -3.26 -1.42
CA GLU A 40 -3.15 -3.98 -1.88
C GLU A 40 -2.22 -4.39 -0.73
N ILE A 41 -2.06 -3.55 0.29
CA ILE A 41 -1.28 -3.89 1.49
C ILE A 41 -1.92 -5.08 2.21
N ASP A 42 -3.24 -5.04 2.40
CA ASP A 42 -4.01 -6.09 3.08
C ASP A 42 -3.97 -7.40 2.29
N ARG A 43 -4.05 -7.35 0.96
CA ARG A 43 -3.90 -8.51 0.09
C ARG A 43 -2.56 -9.20 0.31
N ILE A 44 -1.46 -8.45 0.31
CA ILE A 44 -0.11 -9.00 0.53
C ILE A 44 0.03 -9.55 1.97
N GLU A 45 -0.58 -8.90 2.96
CA GLU A 45 -0.59 -9.41 4.33
C GLU A 45 -1.28 -10.77 4.46
N LYS A 46 -2.44 -10.94 3.80
CA LYS A 46 -3.16 -12.21 3.74
C LYS A 46 -2.38 -13.29 3.00
N GLU A 47 -1.78 -12.97 1.86
CA GLU A 47 -0.93 -13.91 1.10
C GLU A 47 0.25 -14.41 1.94
N LYS A 48 0.87 -13.53 2.74
CA LYS A 48 1.96 -13.94 3.64
C LYS A 48 1.47 -14.89 4.74
N GLN A 49 0.28 -14.68 5.29
CA GLN A 49 -0.29 -15.57 6.31
C GLN A 49 -0.57 -16.97 5.74
N LEU A 50 -1.11 -17.04 4.52
CA LEU A 50 -1.37 -18.32 3.84
C LEU A 50 -0.10 -19.12 3.52
N LEU A 51 1.03 -18.46 3.29
CA LEU A 51 2.32 -19.10 3.00
C LEU A 51 3.09 -19.54 4.26
N ALA A 52 2.66 -19.11 5.45
CA ALA A 52 3.32 -19.38 6.72
C ALA A 52 2.62 -20.46 7.57
N GLY A 53 1.44 -20.93 7.15
CA GLY A 53 0.71 -22.06 7.74
C GLY A 53 0.83 -23.31 6.87
#